data_AF-A0A535P2Y2-F1
#
_entry.id   AF-A0A535P2Y2-F1
#
_cell.length_a   1.000
_cell.length_b   1.000
_cell.length_c   1.000
_cell.angle_alpha   90.00
_cell.angle_beta   90.00
_cell.angle_gamma   90.00
#
_symmetry.space_group_name_H-M   'P 1'
#
loop_
_entity.id
_entity.type
_entity.pdbx_description
1 polymer ?
#
loop_
_entity_poly.entity_id
_entity_poly.type
_entity_poly.pdbx_seq_one_letter_code
_entity_poly.pdbx_strand_id
1 'polypeptide(L)' 'MNISGSQKIKAPRPEVFSALLNPEILQESIPGCESAELVDMAGGQQMKLKISPNIPGLKGPYNV' A
#
# COMPACT_ATOMS: atom_id res chain seq x y z
N MET A 1 13.80 -7.31 5.78
CA MET A 1 12.84 -8.39 6.11
C MET A 1 12.15 -8.78 4.81
N ASN A 2 11.98 -10.06 4.51
CA ASN A 2 11.22 -10.52 3.34
C ASN A 2 9.88 -11.07 3.85
N ILE A 3 8.80 -10.34 3.59
CA ILE A 3 7.43 -10.75 3.93
C ILE A 3 6.74 -11.07 2.62
N SER A 4 6.23 -12.29 2.48
CA SER A 4 5.42 -12.71 1.34
C SER A 4 4.14 -13.37 1.83
N GLY A 5 3.08 -13.23 1.04
CA GLY A 5 1.77 -13.79 1.31
C GLY A 5 0.96 -13.88 0.02
N SER A 6 -0.02 -14.76 -0.01
CA SER A 6 -0.96 -14.86 -1.13
C SER A 6 -2.36 -15.13 -0.61
N GLN A 7 -3.35 -14.49 -1.22
CA GLN A 7 -4.76 -14.74 -0.94
C GLN A 7 -5.55 -14.76 -2.25
N LYS A 8 -6.58 -15.60 -2.32
CA LYS A 8 -7.54 -15.59 -3.42
C LYS A 8 -8.70 -14.68 -3.06
N ILE A 9 -9.00 -13.72 -3.93
CA ILE A 9 -10.12 -12.80 -3.77
C ILE A 9 -11.22 -13.21 -4.75
N LYS A 10 -12.46 -13.31 -4.26
CA LYS A 10 -13.63 -13.59 -5.11
C LYS A 10 -14.11 -12.29 -5.79
N ALA A 11 -13.27 -11.75 -6.67
CA ALA A 11 -13.54 -10.52 -7.41
C ALA A 11 -12.92 -10.60 -8.83
N PRO A 12 -13.42 -9.82 -9.80
CA PRO A 12 -12.81 -9.70 -11.12
C PRO A 12 -11.33 -9.26 -11.06
N ARG A 13 -10.46 -9.95 -11.81
CA ARG A 13 -9.03 -9.61 -11.87
C ARG A 13 -8.74 -8.16 -12.25
N PRO A 14 -9.42 -7.55 -13.24
CA PRO A 14 -9.15 -6.16 -13.61
C PRO A 14 -9.45 -5.20 -12.48
N GLU A 15 -10.54 -5.42 -11.75
CA GLU A 15 -10.95 -4.60 -10.62
C GLU A 15 -9.93 -4.65 -9.48
N VAL A 16 -9.47 -5.85 -9.12
CA VAL A 16 -8.41 -6.02 -8.11
C VAL A 16 -7.12 -5.32 -8.55
N PHE A 17 -6.75 -5.44 -9.83
CA PHE A 17 -5.53 -4.79 -10.34
C PHE A 17 -5.63 -3.27 -10.31
N SER A 18 -6.77 -2.70 -10.75
CA SER A 18 -7.01 -1.26 -10.69
C SER A 18 -7.03 -0.74 -9.25
N ALA A 19 -7.59 -1.50 -8.31
CA ALA A 19 -7.60 -1.17 -6.89
C ALA A 19 -6.19 -1.06 -6.29
N LEU A 20 -5.27 -1.96 -6.69
CA LEU A 20 -3.88 -1.94 -6.23
C LEU A 20 -3.08 -0.73 -6.73
N LEU A 21 -3.60 0.00 -7.72
CA LEU A 21 -2.97 1.21 -8.28
C LEU A 21 -3.67 2.50 -7.84
N ASN A 22 -4.72 2.41 -7.01
CA ASN A 22 -5.50 3.56 -6.58
C ASN A 22 -5.08 3.98 -5.15
N PRO A 23 -4.57 5.21 -4.96
CA PRO A 23 -4.07 5.67 -3.65
C PRO A 23 -5.18 5.68 -2.57
N GLU A 24 -6.39 6.12 -2.91
CA GLU A 24 -7.50 6.19 -1.95
C GLU A 24 -7.88 4.79 -1.44
N ILE A 25 -7.96 3.81 -2.36
CA ILE A 25 -8.26 2.43 -1.99
C ILE A 25 -7.15 1.83 -1.13
N LEU A 26 -5.88 2.10 -1.47
CA LEU A 26 -4.75 1.62 -0.68
C LEU A 26 -4.73 2.22 0.72
N GLN A 27 -5.01 3.52 0.87
CA GLN A 27 -5.06 4.19 2.16
C GLN A 27 -6.13 3.56 3.07
N GLU A 28 -7.31 3.26 2.55
CA GLU A 28 -8.39 2.61 3.31
C GLU A 28 -8.09 1.15 3.63
N SER A 29 -7.37 0.45 2.74
CA SER A 29 -7.18 -1.01 2.83
C SER A 29 -5.95 -1.43 3.64
N ILE A 30 -4.94 -0.55 3.80
CA ILE A 30 -3.68 -0.88 4.47
C ILE A 30 -3.77 -0.47 5.95
N PRO A 31 -3.69 -1.43 6.90
CA PRO A 31 -3.75 -1.11 8.32
C PRO A 31 -2.64 -0.15 8.76
N GLY A 32 -3.03 0.95 9.39
CA GLY A 32 -2.09 1.98 9.85
C GLY A 32 -1.53 2.86 8.73
N CYS A 33 -2.10 2.83 7.52
CA CYS A 33 -1.74 3.78 6.47
C CYS A 33 -2.24 5.18 6.83
N GLU A 34 -1.33 6.13 6.93
CA GLU A 34 -1.63 7.53 7.19
C GLU A 34 -1.87 8.31 5.89
N SER A 35 -1.16 7.95 4.81
CA SER A 35 -1.30 8.58 3.50
C SER A 35 -0.82 7.67 2.36
N ALA A 36 -1.48 7.78 1.22
CA ALA A 36 -1.04 7.18 -0.05
C ALA A 36 -1.07 8.23 -1.16
N GLU A 37 0.04 8.43 -1.85
CA GLU A 37 0.16 9.47 -2.88
C GLU A 37 0.96 8.97 -4.09
N LEU A 38 0.53 9.38 -5.29
CA LEU A 38 1.32 9.20 -6.51
C LEU A 38 2.31 10.35 -6.61
N VAL A 39 3.58 10.02 -6.74
CA VAL A 39 4.68 10.99 -6.88
C VAL A 39 5.43 10.73 -8.18
N ASP A 40 5.76 11.81 -8.89
CA ASP A 40 6.61 11.73 -10.07
C ASP A 40 8.09 11.76 -9.64
N MET A 41 8.83 10.71 -9.99
CA MET A 41 10.27 10.63 -9.81
C MET A 41 10.96 10.53 -11.17
N ALA A 42 12.28 10.72 -11.20
CA ALA A 42 13.06 10.72 -12.45
C ALA A 42 12.95 9.41 -13.28
N GLY A 43 12.43 8.33 -12.68
CA GLY A 43 12.16 7.04 -13.32
C GLY A 43 10.69 6.77 -13.66
N GLY A 44 9.80 7.75 -13.49
CA GLY A 44 8.35 7.61 -13.70
C GLY A 44 7.53 7.81 -12.42
N GLN A 45 6.23 7.57 -12.55
CA GLN A 45 5.28 7.69 -11.45
C GLN A 45 5.43 6.52 -10.47
N GLN A 46 5.49 6.84 -9.18
CA GLN A 46 5.61 5.87 -8.10
C GLN A 46 4.52 6.10 -7.05
N MET A 47 4.10 5.03 -6.38
CA MET A 47 3.22 5.11 -5.22
C MET A 47 4.07 5.26 -3.96
N LYS A 48 3.82 6.29 -3.17
CA LYS A 48 4.47 6.53 -1.88
C LYS A 48 3.44 6.38 -0.77
N LEU A 49 3.74 5.53 0.21
CA LEU A 49 2.86 5.27 1.34
C LEU A 49 3.56 5.66 2.65
N LYS A 50 2.80 6.26 3.57
CA LYS A 50 3.24 6.51 4.94
C LYS A 50 2.46 5.59 5.88
N ILE A 51 3.13 4.63 6.51
CA ILE A 51 2.47 3.55 7.26
C ILE A 51 3.02 3.48 8.69
N SER A 52 2.13 3.52 9.68
CA SER A 52 2.40 3.31 11.10
C SER A 52 1.76 2.00 11.57
N PRO A 53 2.39 0.84 11.30
CA PRO A 53 1.80 -0.45 11.62
C PRO A 53 1.78 -0.70 13.13
N ASN A 54 0.66 -1.18 13.66
CA ASN A 54 0.52 -1.54 15.08
C ASN A 54 1.06 -2.96 15.37
N ILE A 55 2.34 -3.19 15.08
CA ILE A 55 3.02 -4.47 15.31
C ILE A 55 3.93 -4.32 16.54
N PRO A 56 3.82 -5.20 17.55
CA PRO A 56 4.71 -5.15 18.71
C PRO A 56 6.19 -5.15 18.29
N GLY A 57 6.92 -4.09 18.68
CA GLY A 57 8.34 -3.92 18.35
C GLY A 57 8.63 -3.03 17.14
N LEU A 58 7.63 -2.67 16.33
CA LEU A 58 7.74 -1.64 15.29
C LEU A 58 7.15 -0.33 15.82
N LYS A 59 7.89 0.78 15.71
CA LYS A 59 7.47 2.09 16.21
C LYS A 59 7.66 3.15 15.12
N GLY A 60 6.59 3.91 14.89
CA GLY A 60 6.60 5.11 14.06
C GLY A 60 6.23 4.86 12.58
N PRO A 61 6.10 5.96 11.82
CA PRO A 61 5.74 5.91 10.41
C PRO A 61 6.93 5.52 9.53
N TYR A 62 6.66 4.66 8.56
CA TYR A 62 7.60 4.25 7.52
C TYR A 62 7.13 4.80 6.17
N ASN A 63 8.08 5.34 5.39
CA ASN A 63 7.84 5.68 3.99
C ASN A 63 8.30 4.50 3.13
N VAL A 64 7.40 4.02 2.28
CA VAL A 64 7.64 2.92 1.33
C VAL A 64 7.16 3.30 -0.06
#